data_AF-A0A1V4VEH1-F1
#
_entry.id   AF-A0A1V4VEH1-F1
#
_cell.length_a   1.000
_cell.length_b   1.000
_cell.length_c   1.000
_cell.angle_alpha   90.00
_cell.angle_beta   90.00
_cell.angle_gamma   90.00
#
_symmetry.space_group_name_H-M   'P 1'
#
loop_
_entity.id
_entity.type
_entity.pdbx_description
1 polymer ?
#
loop_
_entity_poly.entity_id
_entity_poly.type
_entity_poly.pdbx_seq_one_letter_code
_entity_poly.pdbx_strand_id
1 'polypeptide(L)'
;MQDSQGKTVLLLTEKTEDIYTWKIINSDVPAIIFFSLSNKQIGSFLLDFLAVDFNNIEHFNNFINIYGLSSLVGLSKTTKDIFANKSEGKWIKGFEKIYEMDSKDKYSRIMERIYNESNTELKILQDIFKRAIYLCFDVNGPEWSKGLTVFQRFAVIETMMSKTAREIRDEAKHTTYDFQVVPDTDSVSRTFPAVYYIDEIYAEVYANQIRDINYHKVEKCTCDSPGGICYASFKKLLENNALIKKCQHCGDYFIPSKRIDEEYCDKVVKTLPGGITRTCKDVGPMLKYSKKDKDPLIIEYRRAYKNRHSKLKKGLTKEEFYYWKEEATLMMKGVRQGKYSIEEFKEWCKKDKGES
;
A
#
# COMPACT_ATOMS: atom_id res chain seq x y z
N MET A 1 21.84 4.40 -0.76
CA MET A 1 22.94 5.33 -0.59
C MET A 1 22.43 6.25 0.46
N GLN A 2 23.26 6.48 1.46
CA GLN A 2 23.02 7.52 2.42
C GLN A 2 23.85 8.73 1.99
N ASP A 3 23.45 9.95 2.36
CA ASP A 3 24.32 11.11 2.18
C ASP A 3 25.58 10.97 3.06
N SER A 4 26.52 11.93 2.94
CA SER A 4 27.74 11.96 3.77
C SER A 4 27.47 12.00 5.28
N GLN A 5 26.21 12.19 5.71
CA GLN A 5 25.78 12.23 7.09
C GLN A 5 25.07 10.96 7.57
N GLY A 6 24.79 9.99 6.68
CA GLY A 6 24.10 8.73 7.00
C GLY A 6 22.58 8.76 6.83
N LYS A 7 22.01 9.74 6.12
CA LYS A 7 20.55 9.85 5.88
C LYS A 7 20.08 8.99 4.72
N THR A 8 18.95 8.30 4.83
CA THR A 8 18.33 7.54 3.73
C THR A 8 18.01 8.45 2.56
N VAL A 9 18.52 8.15 1.36
CA VAL A 9 18.25 8.90 0.13
C VAL A 9 17.13 8.21 -0.66
N LEU A 10 16.08 8.97 -0.97
CA LEU A 10 15.03 8.64 -1.94
C LEU A 10 15.26 9.49 -3.19
N LEU A 11 15.34 8.87 -4.37
CA LEU A 11 15.25 9.60 -5.64
C LEU A 11 13.86 9.42 -6.22
N LEU A 12 13.25 10.54 -6.59
CA LEU A 12 11.90 10.62 -7.13
C LEU A 12 11.99 11.24 -8.53
N THR A 13 11.78 10.42 -9.56
CA THR A 13 11.85 10.82 -10.96
C THR A 13 10.48 11.24 -11.47
N GLU A 14 10.39 12.31 -12.26
CA GLU A 14 9.11 12.80 -12.80
C GLU A 14 8.55 11.94 -13.96
N LYS A 15 9.41 11.12 -14.62
CA LYS A 15 9.06 10.37 -15.83
C LYS A 15 8.57 8.94 -15.61
N THR A 16 8.92 8.35 -14.48
CA THR A 16 8.43 7.04 -14.04
C THR A 16 8.00 7.22 -12.60
N GLU A 17 6.77 6.85 -12.24
CA GLU A 17 6.18 7.02 -10.89
C GLU A 17 6.86 6.14 -9.82
N ASP A 18 8.16 5.89 -9.97
CA ASP A 18 8.93 4.91 -9.26
C ASP A 18 9.77 5.57 -8.17
N ILE A 19 9.81 4.94 -7.00
CA ILE A 19 10.72 5.32 -5.93
C ILE A 19 12.02 4.54 -6.14
N TYR A 20 13.13 5.24 -6.36
CA TYR A 20 14.45 4.61 -6.39
C TYR A 20 15.18 4.88 -5.07
N THR A 21 15.32 3.84 -4.25
CA THR A 21 16.28 3.82 -3.15
C THR A 21 17.60 3.27 -3.66
N TRP A 22 18.64 4.07 -3.67
CA TRP A 22 19.98 3.57 -4.01
C TRP A 22 20.54 2.73 -2.84
N LYS A 23 21.60 1.96 -3.07
CA LYS A 23 22.50 1.34 -2.08
C LYS A 23 23.88 1.23 -2.75
N ILE A 24 24.98 1.50 -2.01
CA ILE A 24 26.34 1.36 -2.55
C ILE A 24 26.62 -0.14 -2.74
N ILE A 25 27.06 -0.51 -3.94
CA ILE A 25 27.66 -1.81 -4.27
C ILE A 25 29.16 -1.57 -4.45
N ASN A 26 29.99 -2.38 -3.81
CA ASN A 26 31.25 -2.79 -4.41
C ASN A 26 31.17 -4.32 -4.59
N SER A 27 31.58 -4.79 -5.77
CA SER A 27 31.61 -6.16 -6.27
C SER A 27 32.47 -7.08 -5.35
N ASP A 28 32.25 -8.39 -5.13
CA ASP A 28 31.89 -9.50 -6.03
C ASP A 28 31.14 -10.69 -5.31
N VAL A 29 29.91 -10.44 -4.80
CA VAL A 29 28.66 -11.29 -4.75
C VAL A 29 28.65 -12.71 -4.05
N PRO A 30 27.54 -13.22 -3.40
CA PRO A 30 26.17 -12.69 -3.13
C PRO A 30 25.81 -12.68 -1.60
N ALA A 31 24.86 -11.92 -1.05
CA ALA A 31 23.60 -11.43 -1.56
C ALA A 31 23.30 -10.03 -1.00
N ILE A 32 23.28 -9.07 -1.89
CA ILE A 32 22.76 -7.74 -1.65
C ILE A 32 21.26 -7.84 -1.89
N ILE A 33 20.43 -7.75 -0.85
CA ILE A 33 19.00 -7.53 -1.09
C ILE A 33 18.85 -6.09 -1.58
N PHE A 34 18.77 -5.97 -2.90
CA PHE A 34 18.29 -4.80 -3.61
C PHE A 34 16.79 -4.71 -3.35
N PHE A 35 16.33 -3.63 -2.72
CA PHE A 35 15.01 -3.12 -3.06
C PHE A 35 15.20 -2.10 -4.14
N SER A 36 15.20 -2.61 -5.36
CA SER A 36 14.62 -1.83 -6.44
C SER A 36 13.15 -1.66 -6.08
N LEU A 37 12.82 -0.57 -5.39
CA LEU A 37 11.45 -0.06 -5.32
C LEU A 37 10.97 0.44 -6.70
N SER A 38 11.75 0.22 -7.77
CA SER A 38 11.50 0.56 -9.18
C SER A 38 10.17 0.05 -9.76
N ASN A 39 9.40 -0.72 -9.00
CA ASN A 39 8.08 -1.22 -9.41
C ASN A 39 6.98 -0.82 -8.43
N LYS A 40 7.27 0.01 -7.41
CA LYS A 40 6.30 0.52 -6.45
C LYS A 40 6.05 1.99 -6.70
N GLN A 41 4.77 2.30 -6.90
CA GLN A 41 4.30 3.67 -7.07
C GLN A 41 4.66 4.54 -5.87
N ILE A 42 4.89 5.82 -6.15
CA ILE A 42 4.99 6.88 -5.15
C ILE A 42 3.89 6.72 -4.07
N GLY A 43 4.30 6.75 -2.80
CA GLY A 43 3.41 6.58 -1.64
C GLY A 43 3.22 5.15 -1.16
N SER A 44 3.69 4.14 -1.90
CA SER A 44 3.58 2.72 -1.49
C SER A 44 4.27 2.44 -0.14
N PHE A 45 5.41 3.08 0.15
CA PHE A 45 6.05 2.96 1.46
C PHE A 45 5.09 3.30 2.60
N LEU A 46 4.44 4.48 2.50
CA LEU A 46 3.52 4.94 3.52
C LEU A 46 2.34 3.99 3.63
N LEU A 47 1.71 3.62 2.52
CA LEU A 47 0.53 2.76 2.55
C LEU A 47 0.83 1.37 3.11
N ASP A 48 1.97 0.78 2.74
CA ASP A 48 2.41 -0.49 3.30
C ASP A 48 2.72 -0.35 4.80
N PHE A 49 3.39 0.73 5.21
CA PHE A 49 3.65 1.03 6.62
C PHE A 49 2.35 1.12 7.44
N LEU A 50 1.31 1.77 6.90
CA LEU A 50 0.01 1.86 7.55
C LEU A 50 -0.73 0.52 7.64
N ALA A 51 -0.41 -0.43 6.76
CA ALA A 51 -0.99 -1.77 6.70
C ALA A 51 -0.25 -2.81 7.58
N VAL A 52 0.92 -2.48 8.13
CA VAL A 52 1.64 -3.37 9.05
C VAL A 52 0.87 -3.52 10.36
N ASP A 53 0.72 -4.77 10.83
CA ASP A 53 0.28 -5.02 12.20
C ASP A 53 1.49 -5.09 13.12
N PHE A 54 1.81 -3.97 13.77
CA PHE A 54 2.92 -3.88 14.72
C PHE A 54 2.67 -4.59 16.06
N ASN A 55 1.58 -5.35 16.20
CA ASN A 55 1.46 -6.35 17.27
C ASN A 55 2.01 -7.72 16.86
N ASN A 56 2.28 -7.91 15.57
CA ASN A 56 2.82 -9.15 15.01
C ASN A 56 4.25 -8.93 14.50
N ILE A 57 5.22 -9.54 15.17
CA ILE A 57 6.63 -9.46 14.79
C ILE A 57 6.90 -10.00 13.38
N GLU A 58 6.12 -10.97 12.90
CA GLU A 58 6.26 -11.49 11.53
C GLU A 58 5.89 -10.42 10.50
N HIS A 59 4.84 -9.64 10.75
CA HIS A 59 4.45 -8.53 9.88
C HIS A 59 5.52 -7.42 9.88
N PHE A 60 6.08 -7.11 11.06
CA PHE A 60 7.22 -6.21 11.17
C PHE A 60 8.43 -6.72 10.37
N ASN A 61 8.81 -8.00 10.55
CA ASN A 61 9.93 -8.61 9.84
C ASN A 61 9.71 -8.57 8.33
N ASN A 62 8.50 -8.84 7.84
CA ASN A 62 8.16 -8.75 6.43
C ASN A 62 8.30 -7.31 5.90
N PHE A 63 7.86 -6.32 6.66
CA PHE A 63 8.03 -4.91 6.29
C PHE A 63 9.51 -4.52 6.20
N ILE A 64 10.32 -4.88 7.20
CA ILE A 64 11.76 -4.63 7.19
C ILE A 64 12.48 -5.40 6.10
N ASN A 65 12.02 -6.63 5.83
CA ASN A 65 12.53 -7.40 4.71
C ASN A 65 12.24 -6.72 3.39
N ILE A 66 11.18 -5.90 3.23
CA ILE A 66 10.84 -5.16 2.00
C ILE A 66 11.49 -3.78 1.92
N TYR A 67 11.64 -3.08 3.05
CA TYR A 67 12.05 -1.67 3.06
C TYR A 67 13.43 -1.42 3.68
N GLY A 68 14.04 -2.47 4.25
CA GLY A 68 15.36 -2.45 4.85
C GLY A 68 15.39 -1.85 6.26
N LEU A 69 16.39 -2.26 7.03
CA LEU A 69 16.64 -1.80 8.41
C LEU A 69 16.99 -0.31 8.50
N SER A 70 17.52 0.28 7.42
CA SER A 70 17.85 1.71 7.38
C SER A 70 16.63 2.62 7.52
N SER A 71 15.43 2.09 7.25
CA SER A 71 14.18 2.80 7.48
C SER A 71 13.93 3.06 8.97
N LEU A 72 14.57 2.32 9.89
CA LEU A 72 14.38 2.44 11.33
C LEU A 72 15.44 3.29 12.04
N VAL A 73 16.39 3.87 11.28
CA VAL A 73 17.41 4.77 11.83
C VAL A 73 16.70 5.87 12.63
N GLY A 74 17.13 6.07 13.88
CA GLY A 74 16.50 7.07 14.76
C GLY A 74 15.55 6.49 15.81
N LEU A 75 14.92 5.33 15.58
CA LEU A 75 13.98 4.72 16.53
C LEU A 75 14.61 3.62 17.39
N SER A 76 15.40 2.73 16.80
CA SER A 76 16.04 1.64 17.58
C SER A 76 17.47 2.01 17.96
N LYS A 77 17.84 1.81 19.24
CA LYS A 77 19.23 1.90 19.69
C LYS A 77 20.11 0.90 18.95
N THR A 78 19.63 -0.32 18.80
CA THR A 78 20.33 -1.37 18.05
C THR A 78 20.59 -0.93 16.61
N THR A 79 19.60 -0.36 15.92
CA THR A 79 19.83 0.20 14.58
C THR A 79 20.83 1.35 14.62
N LYS A 80 20.69 2.32 15.54
CA LYS A 80 21.66 3.42 15.70
C LYS A 80 23.08 2.91 15.90
N ASP A 81 23.29 1.88 16.71
CA ASP A 81 24.61 1.31 16.98
C ASP A 81 25.18 0.60 15.75
N ILE A 82 24.35 -0.15 15.01
CA ILE A 82 24.71 -0.73 13.71
C ILE A 82 25.11 0.38 12.72
N PHE A 83 24.40 1.50 12.80
CA PHE A 83 24.53 2.65 11.93
C PHE A 83 25.40 3.79 12.51
N ALA A 84 26.16 3.57 13.60
CA ALA A 84 26.92 4.64 14.27
C ALA A 84 28.34 4.81 13.69
N ASN A 85 28.89 3.78 13.05
CA ASN A 85 30.28 3.78 12.56
C ASN A 85 30.38 4.37 11.14
N LYS A 86 30.39 5.71 11.09
CA LYS A 86 30.22 6.53 9.89
C LYS A 86 31.28 6.42 8.78
N SER A 87 32.40 5.73 8.98
CA SER A 87 33.42 5.60 7.93
C SER A 87 32.99 4.63 6.83
N GLU A 88 33.07 5.06 5.57
CA GLU A 88 32.87 4.22 4.38
C GLU A 88 33.62 2.88 4.54
N GLY A 89 32.91 1.76 4.42
CA GLY A 89 33.44 0.41 4.59
C GLY A 89 33.17 -0.26 5.96
N LYS A 90 32.98 0.48 7.07
CA LYS A 90 32.60 -0.16 8.36
C LYS A 90 31.12 -0.58 8.42
N TRP A 91 30.25 0.14 7.72
CA TRP A 91 28.82 -0.17 7.60
C TRP A 91 28.56 -1.52 6.93
N ILE A 92 29.27 -1.78 5.83
CA ILE A 92 29.18 -3.01 5.05
C ILE A 92 29.55 -4.21 5.94
N LYS A 93 30.64 -4.10 6.70
CA LYS A 93 31.05 -5.09 7.70
C LYS A 93 30.02 -5.31 8.81
N GLY A 94 29.25 -4.29 9.20
CA GLY A 94 28.18 -4.40 10.19
C GLY A 94 26.98 -5.20 9.66
N PHE A 95 26.62 -4.97 8.40
CA PHE A 95 25.56 -5.70 7.70
C PHE A 95 25.97 -7.14 7.37
N GLU A 96 27.15 -7.34 6.80
CA GLU A 96 27.78 -8.66 6.59
C GLU A 96 27.74 -9.44 7.90
N LYS A 97 28.18 -8.85 9.02
CA LYS A 97 28.15 -9.51 10.33
C LYS A 97 26.75 -9.84 10.87
N ILE A 98 25.66 -9.26 10.36
CA ILE A 98 24.27 -9.57 10.76
C ILE A 98 23.66 -10.62 9.81
N TYR A 99 23.93 -10.50 8.52
CA TYR A 99 23.36 -11.35 7.47
C TYR A 99 24.21 -12.61 7.18
N GLU A 100 25.50 -12.61 7.50
CA GLU A 100 26.43 -13.75 7.50
C GLU A 100 26.45 -14.48 8.86
N MET A 101 25.53 -14.16 9.77
CA MET A 101 25.42 -14.90 11.04
C MET A 101 24.94 -16.32 10.76
N ASP A 102 25.85 -17.30 10.89
CA ASP A 102 25.61 -18.74 10.75
C ASP A 102 24.48 -19.32 11.64
N SER A 103 23.95 -18.56 12.61
CA SER A 103 22.80 -18.99 13.41
C SER A 103 21.58 -18.10 13.20
N LYS A 104 20.53 -18.71 12.62
CA LYS A 104 19.16 -18.17 12.52
C LYS A 104 18.68 -17.55 13.84
N ASP A 105 19.10 -18.13 14.97
CA ASP A 105 18.78 -17.66 16.31
C ASP A 105 19.33 -16.25 16.61
N LYS A 106 20.52 -15.90 16.13
CA LYS A 106 21.15 -14.60 16.42
C LYS A 106 20.51 -13.47 15.61
N TYR A 107 20.18 -13.72 14.34
CA TYR A 107 19.40 -12.79 13.52
C TYR A 107 18.01 -12.56 14.13
N SER A 108 17.31 -13.63 14.52
CA SER A 108 15.99 -13.54 15.16
C SER A 108 16.03 -12.69 16.44
N ARG A 109 17.05 -12.86 17.29
CA ARG A 109 17.22 -12.06 18.51
C ARG A 109 17.47 -10.58 18.23
N ILE A 110 18.25 -10.26 17.19
CA ILE A 110 18.47 -8.87 16.77
C ILE A 110 17.17 -8.25 16.28
N MET A 111 16.44 -8.95 15.41
CA MET A 111 15.16 -8.48 14.89
C MET A 111 14.12 -8.29 15.99
N GLU A 112 14.04 -9.21 16.94
CA GLU A 112 13.16 -9.09 18.12
C GLU A 112 13.54 -7.91 19.00
N ARG A 113 14.84 -7.66 19.21
CA ARG A 113 15.29 -6.49 19.94
C ARG A 113 14.92 -5.19 19.22
N ILE A 114 15.18 -5.10 17.91
CA ILE A 114 14.83 -3.92 17.11
C ILE A 114 13.32 -3.68 17.14
N TYR A 115 12.52 -4.75 16.97
CA TYR A 115 11.06 -4.69 17.10
C TYR A 115 10.68 -4.09 18.45
N ASN A 116 11.16 -4.66 19.56
CA ASN A 116 10.81 -4.18 20.90
C ASN A 116 11.25 -2.73 21.18
N GLU A 117 12.43 -2.33 20.69
CA GLU A 117 12.95 -0.96 20.85
C GLU A 117 12.15 0.08 20.05
N SER A 118 11.64 -0.28 18.87
CA SER A 118 11.00 0.68 17.95
C SER A 118 9.47 0.60 17.93
N ASN A 119 8.85 -0.46 18.47
CA ASN A 119 7.43 -0.76 18.27
C ASN A 119 6.49 0.39 18.70
N THR A 120 6.71 0.94 19.90
CA THR A 120 5.85 2.00 20.44
C THR A 120 5.86 3.24 19.55
N GLU A 121 7.04 3.67 19.13
CA GLU A 121 7.22 4.85 18.27
C GLU A 121 6.65 4.60 16.87
N LEU A 122 6.84 3.40 16.31
CA LEU A 122 6.25 3.01 15.04
C LEU A 122 4.72 3.05 15.08
N LYS A 123 4.09 2.61 16.17
CA LYS A 123 2.63 2.69 16.35
C LYS A 123 2.14 4.13 16.44
N ILE A 124 2.85 4.99 17.17
CA ILE A 124 2.53 6.42 17.25
C ILE A 124 2.61 7.07 15.86
N LEU A 125 3.69 6.82 15.12
CA LEU A 125 3.84 7.28 13.73
C LEU A 125 2.71 6.75 12.85
N GLN A 126 2.34 5.48 13.00
CA GLN A 126 1.25 4.87 12.24
C GLN A 126 -0.08 5.57 12.50
N ASP A 127 -0.38 5.93 13.75
CA ASP A 127 -1.61 6.66 14.11
C ASP A 127 -1.66 8.07 13.54
N ILE A 128 -0.53 8.80 13.60
CA ILE A 128 -0.38 10.15 13.02
C ILE A 128 -0.74 10.10 11.53
N PHE A 129 -0.09 9.21 10.78
CA PHE A 129 -0.30 9.15 9.34
C PHE A 129 -1.62 8.49 8.93
N LYS A 130 -2.16 7.53 9.71
CA LYS A 130 -3.52 7.00 9.48
C LYS A 130 -4.55 8.13 9.56
N ARG A 131 -4.39 9.03 10.53
CA ARG A 131 -5.25 10.20 10.69
C ARG A 131 -5.03 11.21 9.56
N ALA A 132 -3.79 11.45 9.15
CA ALA A 132 -3.48 12.30 8.00
C ALA A 132 -4.15 11.81 6.71
N ILE A 133 -4.04 10.50 6.42
CA ILE A 133 -4.68 9.86 5.26
C ILE A 133 -6.20 9.96 5.34
N TYR A 134 -6.79 9.67 6.50
CA TYR A 134 -8.24 9.79 6.70
C TYR A 134 -8.77 11.20 6.42
N LEU A 135 -8.08 12.23 6.91
CA LEU A 135 -8.54 13.61 6.78
C LEU A 135 -8.29 14.19 5.38
N CYS A 136 -7.18 13.85 4.74
CA CYS A 136 -6.78 14.45 3.46
C CYS A 136 -7.25 13.63 2.26
N PHE A 137 -7.16 12.31 2.31
CA PHE A 137 -7.25 11.48 1.11
C PHE A 137 -8.45 10.54 1.08
N ASP A 138 -8.95 10.09 2.24
CA ASP A 138 -10.05 9.14 2.26
C ASP A 138 -11.31 9.76 1.62
N VAL A 139 -11.82 9.07 0.60
CA VAL A 139 -13.08 9.42 -0.08
C VAL A 139 -14.29 9.34 0.86
N ASN A 140 -14.20 8.49 1.88
CA ASN A 140 -15.17 8.36 2.96
C ASN A 140 -14.72 9.11 4.22
N GLY A 141 -13.84 10.11 4.04
CA GLY A 141 -13.38 11.01 5.08
C GLY A 141 -14.51 11.82 5.74
N PRO A 142 -14.17 12.77 6.62
CA PRO A 142 -15.17 13.53 7.37
C PRO A 142 -16.05 14.40 6.46
N GLU A 143 -17.28 14.69 6.90
CA GLU A 143 -18.29 15.39 6.09
C GLU A 143 -17.79 16.73 5.52
N TRP A 144 -17.05 17.51 6.30
CA TRP A 144 -16.50 18.81 5.90
C TRP A 144 -15.51 18.71 4.72
N SER A 145 -14.95 17.52 4.46
CA SER A 145 -13.98 17.30 3.39
C SER A 145 -14.63 17.06 2.02
N LYS A 146 -15.96 16.88 1.97
CA LYS A 146 -16.67 16.62 0.72
C LYS A 146 -16.59 17.81 -0.23
N GLY A 147 -16.31 17.53 -1.50
CA GLY A 147 -16.14 18.55 -2.54
C GLY A 147 -14.80 19.30 -2.51
N LEU A 148 -13.96 19.07 -1.50
CA LEU A 148 -12.61 19.63 -1.43
C LEU A 148 -11.59 18.69 -2.06
N THR A 149 -10.63 19.27 -2.78
CA THR A 149 -9.41 18.57 -3.23
C THR A 149 -8.56 18.14 -2.04
N VAL A 150 -7.63 17.19 -2.25
CA VAL A 150 -6.71 16.73 -1.20
C VAL A 150 -5.91 17.90 -0.63
N PHE A 151 -5.43 18.80 -1.50
CA PHE A 151 -4.65 19.96 -1.08
C PHE A 151 -5.47 20.95 -0.23
N GLN A 152 -6.73 21.22 -0.63
CA GLN A 152 -7.63 22.06 0.16
C GLN A 152 -7.94 21.45 1.53
N ARG A 153 -8.12 20.13 1.59
CA ARG A 153 -8.31 19.42 2.87
C ARG A 153 -7.10 19.59 3.78
N PHE A 154 -5.88 19.44 3.25
CA PHE A 154 -4.66 19.65 4.03
C PHE A 154 -4.53 21.11 4.51
N ALA A 155 -4.86 22.10 3.67
CA ALA A 155 -4.87 23.51 4.05
C ALA A 155 -5.83 23.81 5.21
N VAL A 156 -7.00 23.16 5.27
CA VAL A 156 -7.93 23.26 6.41
C VAL A 156 -7.28 22.74 7.69
N ILE A 157 -6.64 21.56 7.62
CA ILE A 157 -5.98 20.90 8.77
C ILE A 157 -4.82 21.74 9.31
N GLU A 158 -4.07 22.39 8.42
CA GLU A 158 -3.00 23.33 8.78
C GLU A 158 -3.54 24.64 9.38
N THR A 159 -4.56 25.25 8.75
CA THR A 159 -5.13 26.53 9.19
C THR A 159 -5.82 26.41 10.56
N MET A 160 -6.47 25.28 10.82
CA MET A 160 -7.08 25.00 12.12
C MET A 160 -6.05 24.58 13.19
N MET A 161 -4.74 24.60 12.85
CA MET A 161 -3.63 24.22 13.73
C MET A 161 -3.86 22.87 14.42
N SER A 162 -4.43 21.92 13.69
CA SER A 162 -4.80 20.64 14.26
C SER A 162 -3.57 19.95 14.85
N LYS A 163 -3.77 19.11 15.87
CA LYS A 163 -2.71 18.28 16.44
C LYS A 163 -2.00 17.46 15.34
N THR A 164 -2.77 16.92 14.39
CA THR A 164 -2.25 16.16 13.24
C THR A 164 -1.35 16.99 12.33
N ALA A 165 -1.69 18.24 12.01
CA ALA A 165 -0.80 19.11 11.21
C ALA A 165 0.54 19.36 11.92
N ARG A 166 0.50 19.58 13.25
CA ARG A 166 1.72 19.79 14.04
C ARG A 166 2.63 18.56 14.03
N GLU A 167 2.06 17.39 14.27
CA GLU A 167 2.80 16.11 14.26
C GLU A 167 3.42 15.84 12.88
N ILE A 168 2.68 16.03 11.78
CA ILE A 168 3.21 15.90 10.42
C ILE A 168 4.37 16.90 10.17
N ARG A 169 4.24 18.14 10.65
CA ARG A 169 5.28 19.17 10.50
C ARG A 169 6.53 18.86 11.32
N ASP A 170 6.37 18.23 12.49
CA ASP A 170 7.51 17.77 13.26
C ASP A 170 8.28 16.68 12.51
N GLU A 171 7.58 15.74 11.85
CA GLU A 171 8.22 14.75 10.99
C GLU A 171 8.91 15.36 9.75
N ALA A 172 8.43 16.50 9.26
CA ALA A 172 9.05 17.21 8.13
C ALA A 172 10.49 17.65 8.42
N LYS A 173 10.84 17.91 9.68
CA LYS A 173 12.19 18.32 10.11
C LYS A 173 13.25 17.25 9.85
N HIS A 174 12.80 15.99 9.73
CA HIS A 174 13.64 14.84 9.42
C HIS A 174 13.87 14.65 7.92
N THR A 175 13.39 15.58 7.08
CA THR A 175 13.50 15.51 5.63
C THR A 175 14.24 16.71 5.05
N THR A 176 14.97 16.48 3.97
CA THR A 176 15.68 17.50 3.21
C THR A 176 15.45 17.24 1.73
N TYR A 177 15.22 18.29 0.94
CA TYR A 177 14.95 18.18 -0.48
C TYR A 177 15.98 18.99 -1.26
N ASP A 178 16.48 18.40 -2.34
CA ASP A 178 17.42 19.02 -3.26
C ASP A 178 17.15 18.52 -4.68
N PHE A 179 17.69 19.20 -5.69
CA PHE A 179 17.62 18.75 -7.07
C PHE A 179 18.94 18.15 -7.51
N GLN A 180 18.86 17.00 -8.17
CA GLN A 180 20.00 16.38 -8.83
C GLN A 180 19.75 16.27 -10.32
N VAL A 181 20.83 16.39 -11.09
CA VAL A 181 20.82 16.17 -12.53
C VAL A 181 21.38 14.77 -12.77
N VAL A 182 20.53 13.89 -13.29
CA VAL A 182 20.84 12.46 -13.45
C VAL A 182 20.82 12.12 -14.94
N PRO A 183 21.85 11.45 -15.47
CA PRO A 183 21.88 11.04 -16.87
C PRO A 183 20.90 9.88 -17.15
N ASP A 184 20.39 9.80 -18.38
CA ASP A 184 19.46 8.78 -18.89
C ASP A 184 20.05 7.36 -19.00
N THR A 185 21.29 7.18 -18.58
CA THR A 185 22.01 5.91 -18.72
C THR A 185 22.26 5.29 -17.35
N ASP A 186 21.93 4.00 -17.20
CA ASP A 186 22.11 3.19 -15.99
C ASP A 186 23.56 3.06 -15.48
N SER A 187 24.54 3.67 -16.16
CA SER A 187 25.97 3.35 -16.01
C SER A 187 26.88 4.53 -15.66
N VAL A 188 26.38 5.72 -15.33
CA VAL A 188 27.26 6.82 -14.86
C VAL A 188 27.48 6.72 -13.34
N SER A 189 27.95 5.55 -12.91
CA SER A 189 28.87 5.44 -11.78
C SER A 189 30.32 5.51 -12.29
N ARG A 190 30.60 6.28 -13.35
CA ARG A 190 31.98 6.61 -13.68
C ARG A 190 32.49 7.53 -12.59
N THR A 191 33.23 6.93 -11.67
CA THR A 191 34.07 7.56 -10.66
C THR A 191 34.98 8.56 -11.36
N PHE A 192 34.51 9.81 -11.45
CA PHE A 192 35.40 10.93 -11.71
C PHE A 192 35.92 11.42 -10.36
N PRO A 193 37.22 11.75 -10.26
CA PRO A 193 37.78 12.27 -9.04
C PRO A 193 37.02 13.54 -8.62
N ALA A 194 36.83 13.74 -7.32
CA ALA A 194 36.29 14.99 -6.80
C ALA A 194 37.25 16.13 -7.21
N VAL A 195 36.91 16.84 -8.29
CA VAL A 195 37.72 17.95 -8.76
C VAL A 195 37.29 19.18 -7.98
N TYR A 196 38.18 19.68 -7.13
CA TYR A 196 37.93 20.88 -6.31
C TYR A 196 38.04 22.19 -7.11
N TYR A 197 38.52 22.13 -8.36
CA TYR A 197 38.70 23.28 -9.24
C TYR A 197 38.44 22.92 -10.71
N ILE A 198 37.48 23.59 -11.33
CA ILE A 198 37.15 23.41 -12.75
C ILE A 198 37.70 24.63 -13.50
N ASP A 199 38.58 24.41 -14.47
CA ASP A 199 38.96 25.43 -15.46
C ASP A 199 38.24 25.21 -16.80
N GLU A 200 38.38 26.17 -17.73
CA GLU A 200 37.71 26.12 -19.03
C GLU A 200 38.12 24.90 -19.88
N ILE A 201 39.37 24.44 -19.76
CA ILE A 201 39.88 23.28 -20.50
C ILE A 201 39.23 22.00 -19.97
N TYR A 202 39.15 21.85 -18.65
CA TYR A 202 38.44 20.73 -18.03
C TYR A 202 36.94 20.75 -18.35
N ALA A 203 36.31 21.92 -18.35
CA ALA A 203 34.91 22.08 -18.70
C ALA A 203 34.63 21.67 -20.17
N GLU A 204 35.51 22.03 -21.10
CA GLU A 204 35.39 21.66 -22.51
C GLU A 204 35.54 20.14 -22.73
N VAL A 205 36.52 19.51 -22.09
CA VAL A 205 36.69 18.05 -22.11
C VAL A 205 35.44 17.36 -21.56
N TYR A 206 34.89 17.86 -20.45
CA TYR A 206 33.67 17.32 -19.85
C TYR A 206 32.46 17.50 -20.77
N ALA A 207 32.27 18.70 -21.33
CA ALA A 207 31.18 19.00 -22.25
C ALA A 207 31.20 18.07 -23.48
N ASN A 208 32.37 17.73 -24.01
CA ASN A 208 32.50 16.77 -25.10
C ASN A 208 32.12 15.34 -24.70
N GLN A 209 32.36 14.93 -23.45
CA GLN A 209 32.03 13.58 -22.96
C GLN A 209 30.53 13.39 -22.69
N ILE A 210 29.83 14.47 -22.35
CA ILE A 210 28.41 14.41 -21.96
C ILE A 210 27.45 14.93 -23.04
N ARG A 211 27.98 15.40 -24.18
CA ARG A 211 27.21 16.07 -25.25
C ARG A 211 26.02 15.25 -25.75
N ASP A 212 26.18 13.94 -25.84
CA ASP A 212 25.17 13.01 -26.36
C ASP A 212 24.39 12.31 -25.24
N ILE A 213 24.59 12.73 -23.98
CA ILE A 213 23.90 12.17 -22.81
C ILE A 213 22.71 13.07 -22.48
N ASN A 214 21.51 12.49 -22.49
CA ASN A 214 20.34 13.17 -21.97
C ASN A 214 20.39 13.19 -20.44
N TYR A 215 20.01 14.30 -19.86
CA TYR A 215 19.91 14.46 -18.41
C TYR A 215 18.51 14.85 -18.01
N HIS A 216 18.06 14.34 -16.86
CA HIS A 216 16.81 14.73 -16.24
C HIS A 216 17.06 15.35 -14.88
N LYS A 217 16.20 16.30 -14.56
CA LYS A 217 16.07 16.82 -13.21
C LYS A 217 15.33 15.79 -12.36
N VAL A 218 15.91 15.46 -11.22
CA VAL A 218 15.34 14.53 -10.25
C VAL A 218 15.28 15.24 -8.91
N GLU A 219 14.16 15.11 -8.20
CA GLU A 219 14.09 15.56 -6.82
C GLU A 219 14.69 14.48 -5.93
N LYS A 220 15.73 14.86 -5.20
CA LYS A 220 16.36 14.04 -4.18
C LYS A 220 15.77 14.41 -2.82
N CYS A 221 15.23 13.42 -2.13
CA CYS A 221 14.80 13.56 -0.75
C CYS A 221 15.74 12.76 0.16
N THR A 222 16.20 13.36 1.25
CA THR A 222 17.00 12.69 2.29
C THR A 222 16.23 12.67 3.60
N CYS A 223 16.12 11.49 4.21
CA CYS A 223 15.39 11.27 5.46
C CYS A 223 16.30 10.65 6.53
N ASP A 224 16.27 11.17 7.75
CA ASP A 224 17.02 10.62 8.89
C ASP A 224 16.16 9.89 9.92
N SER A 225 14.85 9.77 9.68
CA SER A 225 13.91 9.00 10.47
C SER A 225 12.84 8.30 9.61
N PRO A 226 12.24 7.20 10.09
CA PRO A 226 11.07 6.59 9.43
C PRO A 226 9.88 7.54 9.29
N GLY A 227 9.68 8.43 10.27
CA GLY A 227 8.65 9.46 10.17
C GLY A 227 8.93 10.47 9.05
N GLY A 228 10.20 10.81 8.81
CA GLY A 228 10.63 11.57 7.64
C GLY A 228 10.33 10.86 6.31
N ILE A 229 10.54 9.54 6.22
CA ILE A 229 10.18 8.75 5.02
C ILE A 229 8.65 8.76 4.80
N CYS A 230 7.88 8.60 5.88
CA CYS A 230 6.42 8.71 5.83
C CYS A 230 5.98 10.11 5.39
N TYR A 231 6.61 11.17 5.90
CA TYR A 231 6.34 12.55 5.51
C TYR A 231 6.65 12.80 4.04
N ALA A 232 7.82 12.36 3.55
CA ALA A 232 8.18 12.51 2.14
C ALA A 232 7.19 11.82 1.21
N SER A 233 6.76 10.60 1.59
CA SER A 233 5.72 9.85 0.88
C SER A 233 4.38 10.60 0.91
N PHE A 234 3.98 11.12 2.08
CA PHE A 234 2.76 11.89 2.26
C PHE A 234 2.74 13.19 1.44
N LYS A 235 3.84 13.97 1.47
CA LYS A 235 4.01 15.19 0.67
C LYS A 235 3.85 14.91 -0.81
N LYS A 236 4.44 13.81 -1.29
CA LYS A 236 4.30 13.42 -2.70
C LYS A 236 2.88 13.01 -3.07
N LEU A 237 2.18 12.31 -2.18
CA LEU A 237 0.76 12.00 -2.39
C LEU A 237 -0.08 13.29 -2.45
N LEU A 238 0.22 14.29 -1.62
CA LEU A 238 -0.45 15.60 -1.65
C LEU A 238 -0.20 16.33 -2.97
N GLU A 239 1.06 16.42 -3.41
CA GLU A 239 1.48 17.11 -4.64
C GLU A 239 0.82 16.51 -5.88
N ASN A 240 0.66 15.19 -5.91
CA ASN A 240 0.02 14.47 -7.02
C ASN A 240 -1.51 14.40 -6.89
N ASN A 241 -2.11 15.02 -5.87
CA ASN A 241 -3.55 14.93 -5.57
C ASN A 241 -4.06 13.47 -5.62
N ALA A 242 -3.29 12.56 -5.02
CA ALA A 242 -3.50 11.13 -5.16
C ALA A 242 -4.89 10.69 -4.65
N LEU A 243 -5.51 9.73 -5.36
CA LEU A 243 -6.75 9.11 -4.90
C LEU A 243 -6.43 7.90 -4.03
N ILE A 244 -6.75 7.97 -2.73
CA ILE A 244 -6.54 6.87 -1.79
C ILE A 244 -7.89 6.39 -1.28
N LYS A 245 -8.06 5.06 -1.27
CA LYS A 245 -9.28 4.41 -0.78
C LYS A 245 -8.97 3.38 0.28
N LYS A 246 -9.98 3.07 1.09
CA LYS A 246 -9.94 1.94 2.01
C LYS A 246 -10.49 0.69 1.33
N CYS A 247 -9.72 -0.39 1.32
CA CYS A 247 -10.12 -1.67 0.74
C CYS A 247 -11.32 -2.24 1.51
N GLN A 248 -12.42 -2.55 0.81
CA GLN A 248 -13.64 -3.11 1.43
C GLN A 248 -13.45 -4.54 1.97
N HIS A 249 -12.35 -5.21 1.61
CA HIS A 249 -12.04 -6.55 2.10
C HIS A 249 -11.13 -6.54 3.34
N CYS A 250 -9.91 -5.99 3.22
CA CYS A 250 -8.92 -6.01 4.31
C CYS A 250 -8.90 -4.75 5.18
N GLY A 251 -9.52 -3.65 4.74
CA GLY A 251 -9.53 -2.39 5.47
C GLY A 251 -8.25 -1.53 5.31
N ASP A 252 -7.25 -2.00 4.56
CA ASP A 252 -6.03 -1.22 4.31
C ASP A 252 -6.27 -0.11 3.28
N TYR A 253 -5.48 0.96 3.36
CA TYR A 253 -5.48 2.02 2.36
C TYR A 253 -4.72 1.57 1.10
N PHE A 254 -5.20 1.95 -0.08
CA PHE A 254 -4.55 1.65 -1.36
C PHE A 254 -4.83 2.74 -2.40
N ILE A 255 -3.95 2.83 -3.41
CA ILE A 255 -4.14 3.65 -4.61
C ILE A 255 -4.76 2.74 -5.68
N PRO A 256 -5.92 3.10 -6.25
CA PRO A 256 -6.50 2.36 -7.38
C PRO A 256 -5.55 2.31 -8.58
N SER A 257 -5.26 1.11 -9.09
CA SER A 257 -4.22 0.92 -10.11
C SER A 257 -4.74 0.96 -11.55
N LYS A 258 -6.00 0.58 -11.81
CA LYS A 258 -6.58 0.57 -13.16
C LYS A 258 -7.81 1.45 -13.29
N ARG A 259 -8.71 1.42 -12.30
CA ARG A 259 -9.97 2.18 -12.35
C ARG A 259 -10.20 2.97 -11.08
N ILE A 260 -10.64 4.22 -11.26
CA ILE A 260 -11.01 5.13 -10.17
C ILE A 260 -12.09 4.52 -9.27
N ASP A 261 -12.95 3.63 -9.76
CA ASP A 261 -14.04 2.98 -9.02
C ASP A 261 -13.62 1.70 -8.28
N GLU A 262 -12.33 1.32 -8.27
CA GLU A 262 -11.87 0.12 -7.55
C GLU A 262 -12.23 0.17 -6.06
N GLU A 263 -12.70 -0.96 -5.53
CA GLU A 263 -13.12 -1.13 -4.13
C GLU A 263 -12.16 -2.02 -3.32
N TYR A 264 -11.25 -2.71 -3.99
CA TYR A 264 -10.37 -3.73 -3.40
C TYR A 264 -8.93 -3.54 -3.87
N CYS A 265 -7.97 -3.72 -2.96
CA CYS A 265 -6.54 -3.62 -3.26
C CYS A 265 -5.96 -4.90 -3.87
N ASP A 266 -4.72 -4.83 -4.36
CA ASP A 266 -3.99 -5.98 -4.92
C ASP A 266 -3.30 -6.87 -3.87
N LYS A 267 -3.54 -6.63 -2.56
CA LYS A 267 -2.93 -7.40 -1.48
C LYS A 267 -3.28 -8.88 -1.59
N VAL A 268 -2.26 -9.74 -1.59
CA VAL A 268 -2.43 -11.20 -1.58
C VAL A 268 -3.04 -11.65 -0.26
N VAL A 269 -4.17 -12.35 -0.35
CA VAL A 269 -4.92 -12.92 0.77
C VAL A 269 -4.47 -14.36 1.04
N LYS A 270 -4.21 -15.13 -0.03
CA LYS A 270 -3.81 -16.53 0.07
C LYS A 270 -3.01 -16.96 -1.15
N THR A 271 -1.99 -17.78 -0.93
CA THR A 271 -1.30 -18.53 -1.99
C THR A 271 -1.76 -19.99 -1.94
N LEU A 272 -2.22 -20.50 -3.06
CA LEU A 272 -2.66 -21.89 -3.24
C LEU A 272 -1.48 -22.78 -3.68
N PRO A 273 -1.58 -24.11 -3.50
CA PRO A 273 -0.64 -25.05 -4.09
C PRO A 273 -0.47 -24.79 -5.59
N GLY A 274 0.77 -24.81 -6.08
CA GLY A 274 1.10 -24.45 -7.47
C GLY A 274 1.37 -22.96 -7.70
N GLY A 275 1.51 -22.15 -6.64
CA GLY A 275 1.95 -20.75 -6.75
C GLY A 275 0.85 -19.75 -7.13
N ILE A 276 -0.40 -20.20 -7.25
CA ILE A 276 -1.53 -19.35 -7.61
C ILE A 276 -1.90 -18.48 -6.42
N THR A 277 -1.78 -17.16 -6.55
CA THR A 277 -2.17 -16.20 -5.52
C THR A 277 -3.62 -15.72 -5.71
N ARG A 278 -4.30 -15.45 -4.60
CA ARG A 278 -5.61 -14.79 -4.55
C ARG A 278 -5.44 -13.46 -3.85
N THR A 279 -5.88 -12.39 -4.47
CA THR A 279 -5.80 -11.02 -3.97
C THR A 279 -7.13 -10.54 -3.38
N CYS A 280 -7.15 -9.39 -2.72
CA CYS A 280 -8.40 -8.79 -2.26
C CYS A 280 -9.36 -8.50 -3.43
N LYS A 281 -8.85 -8.23 -4.64
CA LYS A 281 -9.68 -8.09 -5.86
C LYS A 281 -10.37 -9.40 -6.26
N ASP A 282 -9.74 -10.54 -6.04
CA ASP A 282 -10.33 -11.85 -6.36
C ASP A 282 -11.40 -12.28 -5.35
N VAL A 283 -11.14 -12.02 -4.06
CA VAL A 283 -11.95 -12.56 -2.95
C VAL A 283 -13.03 -11.56 -2.51
N GLY A 284 -12.72 -10.27 -2.56
CA GLY A 284 -13.58 -9.18 -2.08
C GLY A 284 -14.98 -9.18 -2.70
N PRO A 285 -15.12 -9.22 -4.04
CA PRO A 285 -16.43 -9.29 -4.69
C PRO A 285 -17.23 -10.52 -4.25
N MET A 286 -16.59 -11.70 -4.19
CA MET A 286 -17.26 -12.94 -3.78
C MET A 286 -17.82 -12.85 -2.36
N LEU A 287 -17.06 -12.28 -1.44
CA LEU A 287 -17.49 -12.07 -0.06
C LEU A 287 -18.57 -11.00 0.06
N LYS A 288 -18.53 -9.93 -0.74
CA LYS A 288 -19.62 -8.94 -0.78
C LYS A 288 -20.92 -9.55 -1.30
N TYR A 289 -20.84 -10.45 -2.29
CA TYR A 289 -22.00 -11.22 -2.76
C TYR A 289 -22.50 -12.26 -1.76
N SER A 290 -21.62 -12.82 -0.90
CA SER A 290 -22.02 -13.77 0.14
C SER A 290 -22.55 -13.08 1.41
N LYS A 291 -22.02 -11.90 1.76
CA LYS A 291 -22.37 -11.09 2.94
C LYS A 291 -23.54 -10.14 2.74
N LYS A 292 -23.94 -9.83 1.49
CA LYS A 292 -25.26 -9.20 1.27
C LYS A 292 -26.27 -10.12 1.92
N ASP A 293 -26.90 -9.66 3.01
CA ASP A 293 -28.01 -10.34 3.67
C ASP A 293 -28.98 -10.78 2.59
N LYS A 294 -28.87 -12.05 2.22
CA LYS A 294 -29.79 -12.62 1.26
C LYS A 294 -31.01 -12.89 2.12
N ASP A 295 -31.92 -11.93 2.15
CA ASP A 295 -33.27 -12.09 2.68
C ASP A 295 -33.69 -13.55 2.41
N PRO A 296 -33.84 -14.39 3.45
CA PRO A 296 -34.08 -15.81 3.25
C PRO A 296 -35.29 -16.07 2.33
N LEU A 297 -36.25 -15.13 2.30
CA LEU A 297 -37.38 -15.14 1.37
C LEU A 297 -36.94 -14.99 -0.09
N ILE A 298 -36.01 -14.08 -0.38
CA ILE A 298 -35.43 -13.87 -1.73
C ILE A 298 -34.58 -15.06 -2.15
N ILE A 299 -33.87 -15.73 -1.22
CA ILE A 299 -33.11 -16.95 -1.52
C ILE A 299 -34.05 -18.04 -2.04
N GLU A 300 -35.10 -18.32 -1.27
CA GLU A 300 -36.03 -19.41 -1.59
C GLU A 300 -36.83 -19.11 -2.85
N TYR A 301 -37.25 -17.85 -3.05
CA TYR A 301 -37.87 -17.41 -4.30
C TYR A 301 -36.94 -17.64 -5.51
N ARG A 302 -35.66 -17.25 -5.42
CA ARG A 302 -34.69 -17.46 -6.51
C ARG A 302 -34.46 -18.94 -6.80
N ARG A 303 -34.42 -19.79 -5.76
CA ARG A 303 -34.31 -21.25 -5.90
C ARG A 303 -35.53 -21.82 -6.64
N ALA A 304 -36.74 -21.46 -6.19
CA ALA A 304 -37.99 -21.89 -6.81
C ALA A 304 -38.11 -21.39 -8.26
N TYR A 305 -37.75 -20.13 -8.51
CA TYR A 305 -37.75 -19.51 -9.84
C TYR A 305 -36.85 -20.29 -10.81
N LYS A 306 -35.60 -20.61 -10.42
CA LYS A 306 -34.69 -21.38 -11.27
C LYS A 306 -35.23 -22.78 -11.56
N ASN A 307 -35.79 -23.46 -10.57
CA ASN A 307 -36.40 -24.78 -10.75
C ASN A 307 -37.57 -24.70 -11.76
N ARG A 308 -38.54 -23.81 -11.53
CA ARG A 308 -39.73 -23.65 -12.38
C ARG A 308 -39.37 -23.17 -13.79
N HIS A 309 -38.43 -22.25 -13.93
CA HIS A 309 -37.93 -21.78 -15.23
C HIS A 309 -37.22 -22.90 -16.01
N SER A 310 -36.56 -23.85 -15.34
CA SER A 310 -35.98 -25.02 -16.00
C SER A 310 -37.06 -25.95 -16.59
N LYS A 311 -38.27 -25.97 -15.98
CA LYS A 311 -39.42 -26.76 -16.45
C LYS A 311 -40.09 -26.17 -17.70
N LEU A 312 -39.86 -24.90 -18.05
CA LEU A 312 -40.28 -24.34 -19.35
C LEU A 312 -39.70 -25.12 -20.53
N LYS A 313 -38.50 -25.69 -20.37
CA LYS A 313 -37.88 -26.56 -21.39
C LYS A 313 -38.46 -27.99 -21.39
N LYS A 314 -39.28 -28.33 -20.39
CA LYS A 314 -39.84 -29.67 -20.14
C LYS A 314 -41.37 -29.71 -20.25
N GLY A 315 -41.98 -28.70 -20.88
CA GLY A 315 -43.41 -28.68 -21.18
C GLY A 315 -44.27 -27.76 -20.31
N LEU A 316 -43.70 -27.05 -19.33
CA LEU A 316 -44.44 -25.97 -18.63
C LEU A 316 -44.68 -24.82 -19.60
N THR A 317 -45.92 -24.35 -19.70
CA THR A 317 -46.27 -23.22 -20.56
C THR A 317 -45.74 -21.89 -19.97
N LYS A 318 -45.61 -20.87 -20.83
CA LYS A 318 -45.20 -19.54 -20.35
C LYS A 318 -46.27 -18.95 -19.43
N GLU A 319 -47.54 -19.20 -19.75
CA GLU A 319 -48.72 -18.72 -19.04
C GLU A 319 -48.74 -19.28 -17.60
N GLU A 320 -48.53 -20.58 -17.42
CA GLU A 320 -48.42 -21.20 -16.09
C GLU A 320 -47.23 -20.66 -15.28
N PHE A 321 -46.12 -20.37 -15.96
CA PHE A 321 -44.95 -19.77 -15.32
C PHE A 321 -45.19 -18.33 -14.88
N TYR A 322 -45.91 -17.52 -15.69
CA TYR A 322 -46.31 -16.17 -15.32
C TYR A 322 -47.30 -16.17 -14.16
N TYR A 323 -48.32 -17.03 -14.20
CA TYR A 323 -49.28 -17.18 -13.11
C TYR A 323 -48.59 -17.56 -11.79
N TRP A 324 -47.67 -18.52 -11.83
CA TRP A 324 -46.86 -18.88 -10.67
C TRP A 324 -46.02 -17.70 -10.15
N LYS A 325 -45.46 -16.87 -11.02
CA LYS A 325 -44.66 -15.69 -10.65
C LYS A 325 -45.51 -14.66 -9.91
N GLU A 326 -46.75 -14.45 -10.33
CA GLU A 326 -47.70 -13.56 -9.66
C GLU A 326 -48.08 -14.10 -8.28
N GLU A 327 -48.45 -15.38 -8.19
CA GLU A 327 -48.73 -16.03 -6.89
C GLU A 327 -47.53 -15.95 -5.93
N ALA A 328 -46.32 -16.22 -6.42
CA ALA A 328 -45.10 -16.13 -5.62
C ALA A 328 -44.86 -14.70 -5.10
N THR A 329 -45.16 -13.69 -5.92
CA THR A 329 -45.04 -12.27 -5.52
C THR A 329 -46.03 -11.91 -4.43
N LEU A 330 -47.27 -12.40 -4.53
CA LEU A 330 -48.31 -12.21 -3.51
C LEU A 330 -47.94 -12.91 -2.19
N MET A 331 -47.45 -14.14 -2.27
CA MET A 331 -46.98 -14.88 -1.09
C MET A 331 -45.80 -14.18 -0.41
N MET A 332 -44.82 -13.68 -1.17
CA MET A 332 -43.70 -12.89 -0.63
C MET A 332 -44.19 -11.61 0.05
N LYS A 333 -45.20 -10.93 -0.51
CA LYS A 333 -45.83 -9.75 0.11
C LYS A 333 -46.53 -10.12 1.41
N GLY A 334 -47.19 -11.29 1.46
CA GLY A 334 -47.81 -11.83 2.67
C GLY A 334 -46.79 -12.11 3.78
N VAL A 335 -45.64 -12.72 3.45
CA VAL A 335 -44.56 -12.94 4.42
C VAL A 335 -44.02 -11.63 4.98
N ARG A 336 -43.81 -10.63 4.12
CA ARG A 336 -43.36 -9.28 4.55
C ARG A 336 -44.38 -8.54 5.42
N GLN A 337 -45.65 -8.89 5.32
CA GLN A 337 -46.74 -8.35 6.13
C GLN A 337 -47.03 -9.18 7.39
N GLY A 338 -46.25 -10.24 7.65
CA GLY A 338 -46.47 -11.14 8.79
C GLY A 338 -47.70 -12.04 8.65
N LYS A 339 -48.31 -12.13 7.46
CA LYS A 339 -49.47 -12.99 7.19
C LYS A 339 -49.09 -14.46 7.03
N TYR A 340 -47.86 -14.71 6.61
CA TYR A 340 -47.27 -16.03 6.45
C TYR A 340 -45.87 -16.02 7.05
N SER A 341 -45.45 -17.14 7.60
CA SER A 341 -44.06 -17.43 7.94
C SER A 341 -43.24 -17.73 6.68
N ILE A 342 -41.92 -17.67 6.82
CA ILE A 342 -41.02 -18.07 5.75
C ILE A 342 -41.02 -19.59 5.52
N GLU A 343 -41.27 -20.38 6.55
CA GLU A 343 -41.44 -21.83 6.47
C GLU A 343 -42.64 -22.19 5.57
N GLU A 344 -43.78 -21.52 5.74
CA GLU A 344 -44.96 -21.70 4.88
C GLU A 344 -44.67 -21.33 3.41
N PHE A 345 -43.87 -20.28 3.18
CA PHE A 345 -43.41 -19.94 1.84
C PHE A 345 -42.50 -21.02 1.23
N LYS A 346 -41.60 -21.61 2.02
CA LYS A 346 -40.73 -22.70 1.58
C LYS A 346 -41.53 -23.95 1.22
N GLU A 347 -42.54 -24.29 2.00
CA GLU A 347 -43.44 -25.41 1.70
C GLU A 347 -44.27 -25.15 0.45
N TRP A 348 -44.81 -23.94 0.31
CA TRP A 348 -45.52 -23.53 -0.91
C TRP A 348 -44.63 -23.65 -2.16
N CYS A 349 -43.37 -23.24 -2.07
CA CYS A 349 -42.41 -23.37 -3.17
C CYS A 349 -42.09 -24.82 -3.56
N LYS A 350 -42.25 -25.78 -2.64
CA LYS A 350 -42.03 -27.22 -2.88
C LYS A 350 -43.25 -27.93 -3.46
N LYS A 351 -44.46 -27.41 -3.20
CA LYS A 351 -45.70 -27.97 -3.75
C LYS A 351 -45.72 -27.75 -5.27
N ASP A 352 -45.52 -28.83 -6.02
CA ASP A 352 -45.85 -28.83 -7.44
C ASP A 352 -47.37 -28.76 -7.55
N LYS A 353 -47.91 -27.56 -7.76
CA LYS A 353 -49.30 -27.38 -8.24
C LYS A 353 -49.38 -27.85 -9.70
N GLY A 354 -49.18 -29.14 -9.91
CA GLY A 354 -49.21 -29.82 -11.19
C GLY A 354 -50.09 -31.06 -11.13
N GLU A 355 -51.22 -30.97 -10.45
CA GLU A 355 -52.33 -31.93 -10.57
C GLU A 355 -53.64 -31.14 -10.43
N SER A 356 -54.30 -30.95 -11.57
CA SER A 356 -55.76 -30.88 -11.71
C SER A 356 -56.10 -31.24 -13.15
#